data_AF-A0A7W0JPY2-F1
#
_entry.id   AF-A0A7W0JPY2-F1
#
_cell.length_a   1.000
_cell.length_b   1.000
_cell.length_c   1.000
_cell.angle_alpha   90.00
_cell.angle_beta   90.00
_cell.angle_gamma   90.00
#
_symmetry.space_group_name_H-M   'P 1'
#
loop_
_entity.id
_entity.type
_entity.pdbx_description
1 polymer ?
#
loop_
_entity_poly.entity_id
_entity_poly.type
_entity_poly.pdbx_seq_one_letter_code
_entity_poly.pdbx_strand_id
1 'polypeptide(L)'
;MSEALSEVGGKHRFGTTKAHQGREVPLPRFLAERLTEHLVGLPSDPRALLFTSSVGGPVRYRSFKRYAWAPAIEATGLHDVTPHDLRATCASWIAEQHGVMAAARYLGHSSASVTTRHYARARQGVDAAIVAAFEATFDGAAGNETESDRARRGHDTAARRNGHGADLPERA
;
A
#
# COMPACT_ATOMS: atom_id res chain seq x y z
N MET A 1 21.69 19.26 2.40
CA MET A 1 22.54 18.15 1.94
C MET A 1 22.04 16.88 2.60
N SER A 2 21.78 15.82 1.82
CA SER A 2 21.24 14.56 2.34
C SER A 2 22.39 13.65 2.81
N GLU A 3 22.65 13.66 4.10
CA GLU A 3 23.67 12.82 4.75
C GLU A 3 23.09 11.44 5.10
N ALA A 4 23.91 10.39 4.98
CA ALA A 4 23.59 9.05 5.46
C ALA A 4 24.71 8.52 6.33
N LEU A 5 24.32 7.84 7.39
CA LEU A 5 25.23 7.13 8.27
C LEU A 5 25.53 5.74 7.70
N SER A 6 26.81 5.46 7.45
CA SER A 6 27.30 4.15 7.01
C SER A 6 28.25 3.57 8.04
N GLU A 7 28.22 2.26 8.26
CA GLU A 7 29.22 1.57 9.07
C GLU A 7 30.28 0.97 8.13
N VAL A 8 31.52 1.48 8.19
CA VAL A 8 32.64 0.99 7.38
C VAL A 8 33.75 0.55 8.34
N GLY A 9 34.05 -0.75 8.35
CA GLY A 9 35.09 -1.31 9.23
C GLY A 9 34.81 -1.10 10.73
N GLY A 10 33.53 -1.18 11.15
CA GLY A 10 33.14 -1.02 12.56
C GLY A 10 33.16 0.44 13.08
N LYS A 11 33.29 1.43 12.19
CA LYS A 11 33.18 2.86 12.51
C LYS A 11 32.02 3.48 11.72
N HIS A 12 31.24 4.32 12.39
CA HIS A 12 30.22 5.13 11.75
C HIS A 12 30.87 6.27 10.96
N ARG A 13 30.45 6.45 9.71
CA ARG A 13 30.81 7.58 8.86
C ARG A 13 29.55 8.21 8.30
N PHE A 14 29.35 9.49 8.59
CA PHE A 14 28.38 10.32 7.88
C PHE A 14 28.98 10.64 6.51
N GLY A 15 28.30 10.19 5.45
CA GLY A 15 28.68 10.44 4.08
C GLY A 15 27.51 10.94 3.26
N THR A 16 27.76 11.31 2.01
CA THR A 16 26.66 11.59 1.07
C THR A 16 25.94 10.29 0.76
N THR A 17 24.61 10.35 0.71
CA THR A 17 23.82 9.19 0.23
C THR A 17 24.28 8.82 -1.18
N LYS A 18 24.43 7.53 -1.48
CA LYS A 18 24.90 6.99 -2.78
C LYS A 18 24.09 7.51 -3.99
N ALA A 19 22.94 8.15 -3.77
CA ALA A 19 22.09 8.69 -4.83
C ALA A 19 21.65 10.16 -4.61
N HIS A 20 22.04 10.85 -3.52
CA HIS A 20 21.53 12.18 -3.14
C HIS A 20 19.98 12.29 -3.07
N GLN A 21 19.25 11.17 -3.12
CA GLN A 21 17.79 11.15 -3.14
C GLN A 21 17.26 11.18 -1.70
N GLY A 22 16.76 12.33 -1.27
CA GLY A 22 15.82 12.40 -0.15
C GLY A 22 14.43 12.00 -0.64
N ARG A 23 13.65 11.31 0.19
CA ARG A 23 12.22 11.10 -0.07
C ARG A 23 11.42 11.54 1.14
N GLU A 24 10.25 12.11 0.88
CA GLU A 24 9.27 12.35 1.92
C GLU A 24 8.46 11.08 2.17
N VAL A 25 8.27 10.75 3.43
CA VAL A 25 7.42 9.64 3.85
C VAL A 25 6.33 10.23 4.74
N PRO A 26 5.04 10.14 4.36
CA PRO A 26 3.98 10.67 5.19
C PRO A 26 3.94 9.89 6.51
N LEU A 27 3.97 10.62 7.62
CA LEU A 27 3.89 10.03 8.96
C LEU A 27 2.44 10.00 9.42
N PRO A 28 1.90 8.83 9.79
CA PRO A 28 0.61 8.76 10.46
C PRO A 28 0.63 9.57 11.76
N ARG A 29 -0.51 10.18 12.10
CA ARG A 29 -0.66 11.01 13.31
C ARG A 29 -0.15 10.33 14.59
N PHE A 30 -0.53 9.06 14.80
CA PHE A 30 -0.11 8.33 16.01
C PHE A 30 1.43 8.19 16.12
N LEU A 31 2.13 8.13 14.98
CA LEU A 31 3.59 8.05 14.96
C LEU A 31 4.19 9.44 15.18
N ALA A 32 3.62 10.48 14.58
CA ALA A 32 4.04 11.86 14.83
C ALA A 32 3.94 12.22 16.31
N GLU A 33 2.82 11.89 16.98
CA GLU A 33 2.61 12.11 18.42
C GLU A 33 3.69 11.42 19.27
N ARG A 34 3.97 10.14 19.00
CA ARG A 34 5.02 9.37 19.71
C ARG A 34 6.42 9.94 19.48
N LEU A 35 6.70 10.41 18.27
CA LEU A 35 7.97 11.07 17.98
C LEU A 35 8.08 12.41 18.72
N THR A 36 7.01 13.19 18.79
CA THR A 36 6.98 14.43 19.57
C THR A 36 7.26 14.19 21.05
N GLU A 37 6.64 13.16 21.65
CA GLU A 37 6.93 12.76 23.03
C GLU A 37 8.41 12.38 23.22
N HIS A 38 8.97 11.60 22.27
CA HIS A 38 10.38 11.20 22.30
C HIS A 38 11.35 12.38 22.15
N LEU A 39 10.98 13.42 21.41
CA LEU A 39 11.81 14.61 21.21
C LEU A 39 11.98 15.45 22.49
N VAL A 40 11.08 15.37 23.48
CA VAL A 40 11.14 16.18 24.70
C VAL A 40 12.45 15.97 25.49
N GLY A 41 13.00 14.76 25.44
CA GLY A 41 14.26 14.42 26.12
C GLY A 41 15.53 14.61 25.28
N LEU A 42 15.42 15.07 24.03
CA LEU A 42 16.55 15.19 23.11
C LEU A 42 17.07 16.63 23.02
N PRO A 43 18.36 16.83 22.67
CA PRO A 43 18.90 18.14 22.39
C PRO A 43 18.10 18.84 21.29
N SER A 44 17.85 20.15 21.44
CA SER A 44 17.16 20.97 20.43
C SER A 44 18.00 21.26 19.17
N ASP A 45 19.17 20.63 19.04
CA ASP A 45 20.03 20.75 17.86
C ASP A 45 19.37 20.04 16.65
N PRO A 46 19.11 20.73 15.53
CA PRO A 46 18.57 20.12 14.32
C PRO A 46 19.43 19.00 13.72
N ARG A 47 20.72 18.92 14.12
CA ARG A 47 21.65 17.84 13.73
C ARG A 47 21.70 16.70 14.74
N ALA A 48 20.96 16.79 15.85
CA ALA A 48 20.88 15.71 16.82
C ALA A 48 20.26 14.45 16.19
N LEU A 49 20.76 13.29 16.61
CA LEU A 49 20.20 12.01 16.18
C LEU A 49 18.88 11.76 16.89
N LEU A 50 17.85 11.40 16.10
CA LEU A 50 16.53 11.05 16.63
C LEU A 50 16.58 9.79 17.52
N PHE A 51 17.44 8.83 17.16
CA PHE A 51 17.66 7.61 17.96
C PHE A 51 19.14 7.46 18.28
N THR A 52 19.46 7.41 19.57
CA THR A 52 20.82 7.31 20.10
C THR A 52 21.01 6.01 20.86
N SER A 53 22.26 5.57 20.94
CA SER A 53 22.69 4.55 21.89
C SER A 53 22.73 5.11 23.31
N SER A 54 22.91 4.25 24.31
CA SER A 54 23.04 4.67 25.73
C SER A 54 24.17 5.66 25.99
N VAL A 55 25.15 5.78 25.08
CA VAL A 55 26.27 6.72 25.15
C VAL A 55 26.07 7.96 24.26
N GLY A 56 24.84 8.20 23.75
CA GLY A 56 24.49 9.38 22.94
C GLY A 56 24.93 9.32 21.47
N GLY A 57 25.80 8.38 21.10
CA GLY A 57 26.22 8.18 19.71
C GLY A 57 25.24 7.36 18.87
N PRO A 58 25.48 7.20 17.56
CA PRO A 58 24.59 6.45 16.67
C PRO A 58 24.39 4.99 17.09
N VAL A 59 23.19 4.49 16.86
CA VAL A 59 22.84 3.10 17.16
C VAL A 59 23.51 2.16 16.15
N ARG A 60 24.36 1.25 16.65
CA ARG A 60 24.91 0.16 15.84
C ARG A 60 23.85 -0.91 15.59
N TYR A 61 23.80 -1.44 14.38
CA TYR A 61 22.82 -2.47 14.00
C TYR A 61 22.89 -3.71 14.90
N ARG A 62 24.10 -4.17 15.25
CA ARG A 62 24.29 -5.31 16.15
C ARG A 62 23.71 -5.04 17.56
N SER A 63 23.91 -3.84 18.09
CA SER A 63 23.37 -3.45 19.40
C SER A 63 21.85 -3.34 19.36
N PHE A 64 21.29 -2.73 18.32
CA PHE A 64 19.85 -2.70 18.09
C PHE A 64 19.25 -4.12 18.03
N LYS A 65 19.86 -5.01 17.22
CA LYS A 65 19.40 -6.40 17.08
C LYS A 65 19.39 -7.15 18.42
N ARG A 66 20.41 -6.93 19.26
CA ARG A 66 20.54 -7.62 20.54
C ARG A 66 19.63 -7.06 21.62
N TYR A 67 19.60 -5.73 21.79
CA TYR A 67 19.02 -5.10 22.97
C TYR A 67 17.60 -4.56 22.77
N ALA A 68 17.19 -4.29 21.53
CA ALA A 68 15.85 -3.80 21.22
C ALA A 68 15.04 -4.84 20.44
N TRP A 69 15.61 -5.40 19.38
CA TRP A 69 14.88 -6.30 18.49
C TRP A 69 14.59 -7.67 19.11
N ALA A 70 15.60 -8.37 19.63
CA ALA A 70 15.41 -9.72 20.16
C ALA A 70 14.38 -9.76 21.31
N PRO A 71 14.41 -8.85 22.31
CA PRO A 71 13.37 -8.79 23.33
C PRO A 71 11.98 -8.48 22.77
N ALA A 72 11.88 -7.61 21.75
CA ALA A 72 10.61 -7.30 21.12
C ALA A 72 10.01 -8.51 20.40
N ILE A 73 10.81 -9.31 19.71
CA ILE A 73 10.34 -10.53 19.05
C ILE A 73 9.95 -11.59 20.08
N GLU A 74 10.73 -11.78 21.14
CA GLU A 74 10.40 -12.71 22.23
C GLU A 74 9.02 -12.39 22.83
N ALA A 75 8.74 -11.11 23.08
CA ALA A 75 7.46 -10.67 23.63
C ALA A 75 6.24 -10.98 22.72
N THR A 76 6.47 -11.21 21.42
CA THR A 76 5.41 -11.59 20.45
C THR A 76 5.23 -13.09 20.30
N GLY A 77 6.17 -13.91 20.79
CA GLY A 77 6.21 -15.35 20.52
C GLY A 77 6.48 -15.73 19.06
N LEU A 78 6.83 -14.76 18.21
CA LEU A 78 7.20 -15.01 16.82
C LEU A 78 8.65 -15.53 16.72
N HIS A 79 8.91 -16.36 15.71
CA HIS A 79 10.23 -16.89 15.40
C HIS A 79 10.66 -16.50 13.98
N ASP A 80 11.98 -16.45 13.76
CA ASP A 80 12.59 -16.15 12.46
C ASP A 80 12.14 -14.82 11.81
N VAL A 81 11.85 -13.80 12.63
CA VAL A 81 11.50 -12.46 12.15
C VAL A 81 12.73 -11.55 12.20
N THR A 82 13.02 -10.92 11.07
CA THR A 82 14.07 -9.92 10.92
C THR A 82 13.49 -8.51 10.80
N PRO A 83 14.28 -7.45 11.07
CA PRO A 83 13.83 -6.08 10.83
C PRO A 83 13.44 -5.81 9.37
N HIS A 84 14.02 -6.56 8.41
CA HIS A 84 13.66 -6.44 7.00
C HIS A 84 12.26 -6.98 6.71
N ASP A 85 11.78 -7.96 7.49
CA ASP A 85 10.42 -8.48 7.34
C ASP A 85 9.39 -7.41 7.65
N LEU A 86 9.63 -6.48 8.59
CA LEU A 86 8.71 -5.35 8.83
C LEU A 86 8.51 -4.49 7.58
N ARG A 87 9.57 -4.26 6.81
CA ARG A 87 9.49 -3.51 5.55
C ARG A 87 8.74 -4.33 4.49
N ALA A 88 8.95 -5.63 4.44
CA ALA A 88 8.21 -6.51 3.53
C ALA A 88 6.71 -6.55 3.88
N THR A 89 6.37 -6.66 5.16
CA THR A 89 4.98 -6.63 5.66
C THR A 89 4.29 -5.32 5.32
N CYS A 90 4.93 -4.17 5.56
CA CYS A 90 4.40 -2.86 5.19
C CYS A 90 4.13 -2.78 3.68
N ALA A 91 5.04 -3.27 2.86
CA ALA A 91 4.89 -3.29 1.42
C ALA A 91 3.73 -4.15 0.95
N SER A 92 3.64 -5.39 1.46
CA SER A 92 2.55 -6.31 1.13
C SER A 92 1.20 -5.74 1.54
N TRP A 93 1.10 -5.13 2.73
CA TRP A 93 -0.14 -4.49 3.19
C TRP A 93 -0.57 -3.33 2.28
N ILE A 94 0.35 -2.44 1.89
CA ILE A 94 0.02 -1.35 0.95
C ILE A 94 -0.38 -1.91 -0.41
N ALA A 95 0.32 -2.93 -0.90
CA ALA A 95 0.02 -3.53 -2.20
C ALA A 95 -1.37 -4.17 -2.23
N GLU A 96 -1.78 -4.79 -1.14
CA GLU A 96 -3.10 -5.40 -0.99
C GLU A 96 -4.22 -4.35 -0.95
N GLN A 97 -4.03 -3.26 -0.20
CA GLN A 97 -5.08 -2.25 0.00
C GLN A 97 -5.13 -1.19 -1.11
N HIS A 98 -3.98 -0.89 -1.73
CA HIS A 98 -3.81 0.28 -2.59
C HIS A 98 -3.05 -0.03 -3.90
N GLY A 99 -2.71 -1.29 -4.14
CA GLY A 99 -2.04 -1.74 -5.35
C GLY A 99 -0.50 -1.64 -5.31
N VAL A 100 0.14 -2.47 -6.12
CA VAL A 100 1.60 -2.65 -6.17
C VAL A 100 2.35 -1.35 -6.49
N MET A 101 1.78 -0.48 -7.33
CA MET A 101 2.39 0.80 -7.68
C MET A 101 2.41 1.79 -6.51
N ALA A 102 1.39 1.77 -5.64
CA ALA A 102 1.40 2.58 -4.43
C ALA A 102 2.50 2.12 -3.47
N ALA A 103 2.64 0.80 -3.28
CA ALA A 103 3.71 0.22 -2.46
C ALA A 103 5.11 0.58 -2.98
N ALA A 104 5.34 0.45 -4.30
CA ALA A 104 6.62 0.81 -4.92
C ALA A 104 7.01 2.28 -4.69
N ARG A 105 6.05 3.20 -4.88
CA ARG A 105 6.26 4.63 -4.63
C ARG A 105 6.56 4.91 -3.16
N TYR A 106 5.77 4.36 -2.25
CA TYR A 106 5.94 4.57 -0.79
C TYR A 106 7.32 4.11 -0.30
N LEU A 107 7.84 3.03 -0.89
CA LEU A 107 9.12 2.44 -0.50
C LEU A 107 10.32 3.08 -1.21
N GLY A 108 10.09 3.92 -2.22
CA GLY A 108 11.14 4.63 -2.96
C GLY A 108 11.90 3.74 -3.94
N HIS A 109 11.24 2.72 -4.51
CA HIS A 109 11.85 1.91 -5.57
C HIS A 109 11.62 2.56 -6.94
N SER A 110 12.70 2.83 -7.67
CA SER A 110 12.65 3.38 -9.04
C SER A 110 12.11 2.40 -10.08
N SER A 111 12.02 1.10 -9.74
CA SER A 111 11.44 0.05 -10.58
C SER A 111 10.52 -0.85 -9.77
N ALA A 112 9.35 -1.13 -10.35
CA ALA A 112 8.38 -2.08 -9.82
C ALA A 112 8.92 -3.53 -9.75
N SER A 113 10.00 -3.89 -10.46
CA SER A 113 10.50 -5.27 -10.45
C SER A 113 11.24 -5.66 -9.15
N VAL A 114 11.90 -4.70 -8.48
CA VAL A 114 12.49 -4.90 -7.14
C VAL A 114 11.38 -5.06 -6.09
N THR A 115 10.26 -4.38 -6.32
CA THR A 115 9.03 -4.46 -5.54
C THR A 115 8.38 -5.85 -5.69
N THR A 116 8.15 -6.34 -6.92
CA THR A 116 7.45 -7.62 -7.15
C THR A 116 8.15 -8.86 -6.58
N ARG A 117 9.49 -8.95 -6.67
CA ARG A 117 10.23 -10.15 -6.20
C ARG A 117 10.16 -10.37 -4.68
N HIS A 118 9.98 -9.30 -3.90
CA HIS A 118 9.97 -9.38 -2.44
C HIS A 118 8.56 -9.36 -1.83
N TYR A 119 7.52 -8.99 -2.58
CA TYR A 119 6.15 -8.83 -2.04
C TYR A 119 5.22 -10.00 -2.34
N ALA A 120 5.55 -10.82 -3.34
CA ALA A 120 4.82 -12.02 -3.69
C ALA A 120 5.13 -13.18 -2.71
N ARG A 121 4.91 -12.99 -1.39
CA ARG A 121 4.72 -14.16 -0.52
C ARG A 121 3.32 -14.69 -0.82
N ALA A 122 3.26 -15.87 -1.44
CA ALA A 122 2.01 -16.54 -1.74
C ALA A 122 1.23 -16.76 -0.44
N ARG A 123 0.01 -16.19 -0.36
CA ARG A 123 -0.93 -16.47 0.73
C ARG A 123 -1.79 -17.66 0.31
N GLN A 124 -1.89 -18.65 1.18
CA GLN A 124 -2.81 -19.78 0.98
C GLN A 124 -4.25 -19.25 0.98
N GLY A 125 -5.08 -19.72 0.04
CA GLY A 125 -6.51 -19.36 -0.04
C GLY A 125 -6.84 -18.12 -0.88
N VAL A 126 -5.85 -17.46 -1.49
CA VAL A 126 -6.10 -16.32 -2.41
C VAL A 126 -6.89 -16.78 -3.64
N ASP A 127 -6.60 -17.97 -4.15
CA ASP A 127 -7.30 -18.52 -5.33
C ASP A 127 -8.80 -18.69 -5.08
N ALA A 128 -9.20 -19.16 -3.89
CA ALA A 128 -10.61 -19.30 -3.54
C ALA A 128 -11.31 -17.94 -3.44
N ALA A 129 -10.64 -16.91 -2.92
CA ALA A 129 -11.17 -15.55 -2.88
C ALA A 129 -11.26 -14.92 -4.28
N ILE A 130 -10.30 -15.20 -5.17
CA ILE A 130 -10.34 -14.77 -6.58
C ILE A 130 -11.54 -15.41 -7.29
N VAL A 131 -11.73 -16.72 -7.11
CA VAL A 131 -12.87 -17.44 -7.68
C VAL A 131 -14.18 -16.84 -7.17
N ALA A 132 -14.33 -16.66 -5.85
CA ALA A 132 -15.53 -16.05 -5.28
C ALA A 132 -15.80 -14.63 -5.81
N ALA A 133 -14.76 -13.83 -6.04
CA ALA A 133 -14.90 -12.49 -6.62
C ALA A 133 -15.34 -12.53 -8.09
N PHE A 134 -14.85 -13.51 -8.87
CA PHE A 134 -15.31 -13.73 -10.24
C PHE A 134 -16.79 -14.13 -10.28
N GLU A 135 -17.19 -15.11 -9.47
CA GLU A 135 -18.60 -15.54 -9.37
C GLU A 135 -19.50 -14.35 -8.98
N ALA A 136 -19.14 -13.59 -7.95
CA ALA A 136 -19.92 -12.42 -7.52
C ALA A 136 -20.04 -11.33 -8.61
N THR A 137 -18.99 -11.12 -9.40
CA THR A 137 -19.02 -10.16 -10.51
C THR A 137 -19.88 -10.66 -11.66
N PHE A 138 -19.80 -11.95 -11.97
CA PHE A 138 -20.59 -12.58 -13.04
C PHE A 138 -22.08 -12.66 -12.68
N ASP A 139 -22.41 -13.10 -11.46
CA ASP A 139 -23.78 -13.14 -10.95
C ASP A 139 -24.39 -11.73 -10.85
N GLY A 140 -23.58 -10.74 -10.43
CA GLY A 140 -23.98 -9.34 -10.42
C GLY A 140 -24.25 -8.78 -11.82
N ALA A 141 -23.49 -9.21 -12.82
CA ALA A 141 -23.74 -8.85 -14.22
C ALA A 141 -24.99 -9.54 -14.78
N ALA A 142 -25.20 -10.82 -14.48
CA ALA A 142 -26.39 -11.58 -14.91
C ALA A 142 -27.69 -11.02 -14.32
N GLY A 143 -27.67 -10.53 -13.07
CA GLY A 143 -28.79 -9.83 -12.46
C GLY A 143 -29.11 -8.47 -13.12
N ASN A 144 -28.09 -7.78 -13.64
CA ASN A 144 -28.23 -6.47 -14.29
C ASN A 144 -28.64 -6.58 -15.77
N GLU A 145 -28.34 -7.71 -16.43
CA GLU A 145 -28.88 -8.04 -17.74
C GLU A 145 -30.40 -8.19 -17.72
N THR A 146 -30.98 -8.71 -16.63
CA THR A 146 -32.45 -8.85 -16.53
C THR A 146 -33.17 -7.50 -16.38
N GLU A 147 -32.51 -6.50 -15.79
CA GLU A 147 -33.02 -5.13 -15.62
C GLU A 147 -32.81 -4.28 -16.89
N SER A 148 -31.64 -4.37 -17.52
CA SER A 148 -31.35 -3.72 -18.80
C SER A 148 -32.24 -4.23 -19.95
N ASP A 149 -32.58 -5.52 -19.93
CA ASP A 149 -33.44 -6.13 -20.95
C ASP A 149 -34.94 -5.90 -20.67
N ARG A 150 -35.33 -5.65 -19.40
CA ARG A 150 -36.66 -5.11 -19.05
C ARG A 150 -36.81 -3.63 -19.42
N ALA A 151 -35.76 -2.82 -19.22
CA ALA A 151 -35.77 -1.40 -19.59
C ALA A 151 -35.93 -1.19 -21.11
N ARG A 152 -35.36 -2.09 -21.94
CA ARG A 152 -35.55 -2.08 -23.40
C ARG A 152 -36.95 -2.51 -23.83
N ARG A 153 -37.53 -3.53 -23.19
CA ARG A 153 -38.88 -4.03 -23.52
C ARG A 153 -40.02 -3.07 -23.18
N GLY A 154 -39.83 -2.18 -22.21
CA GLY A 154 -40.85 -1.17 -21.83
C GLY A 154 -41.13 -0.11 -22.90
N HIS A 155 -40.21 0.12 -23.84
CA HIS A 155 -40.37 1.13 -24.89
C HIS A 155 -41.14 0.61 -26.14
N ASP A 156 -41.25 -0.71 -26.33
CA ASP A 156 -41.76 -1.28 -27.59
C ASP A 156 -43.28 -1.60 -27.56
N THR A 157 -43.91 -1.63 -26.38
CA THR A 157 -45.34 -2.00 -26.26
C THR A 157 -46.33 -0.85 -26.40
N ALA A 158 -45.87 0.39 -26.62
CA ALA A 158 -46.75 1.56 -26.76
C ALA A 158 -47.09 1.97 -28.21
N ALA A 159 -46.46 1.36 -29.23
CA ALA A 159 -46.52 1.87 -30.61
C ALA A 159 -47.47 1.11 -31.57
N ARG A 160 -48.29 0.16 -31.10
CA ARG A 160 -49.20 -0.61 -31.98
C ARG A 160 -50.65 -0.59 -31.51
N ARG A 161 -51.28 0.58 -31.54
CA ARG A 161 -52.74 0.73 -31.67
C ARG A 161 -53.09 2.15 -32.10
N ASN A 162 -53.21 2.34 -33.42
CA ASN A 162 -54.32 3.08 -34.07
C ASN A 162 -53.97 3.39 -35.53
N GLY A 163 -54.89 3.08 -36.45
CA GLY A 163 -54.83 3.50 -37.85
C GLY A 163 -55.52 2.53 -38.80
N HIS A 164 -56.82 2.29 -38.61
CA HIS A 164 -57.68 1.67 -39.62
C HIS A 164 -58.20 2.77 -40.57
N GLY A 165 -58.31 2.47 -41.86
CA GLY A 165 -58.25 3.42 -42.97
C GLY A 165 -59.56 4.13 -43.36
N ALA A 166 -59.41 5.04 -44.33
CA ALA A 166 -60.34 5.47 -45.39
C ALA A 166 -59.62 6.60 -46.15
N ASP A 167 -59.07 6.34 -47.34
CA ASP A 167 -59.71 6.47 -48.67
C ASP A 167 -59.71 7.92 -49.20
N LEU A 168 -59.22 8.04 -50.44
CA LEU A 168 -59.04 9.24 -51.29
C LEU A 168 -60.43 9.77 -51.78
N PRO A 169 -60.60 10.90 -52.53
CA PRO A 169 -59.64 11.51 -53.47
C PRO A 169 -59.64 13.05 -53.71
N GLU A 170 -58.54 13.49 -54.33
CA GLU A 170 -58.36 14.46 -55.45
C GLU A 170 -59.00 15.88 -55.48
N ARG A 171 -58.20 16.82 -56.06
CA ARG A 171 -58.49 18.13 -56.72
C ARG A 171 -58.10 19.37 -55.90
N ALA A 172 -57.44 20.40 -56.42
CA ALA A 172 -57.02 20.79 -57.78
C ALA A 172 -55.71 21.63 -57.69
#